data_AF-A0A7Y1UX22-F1
#
_entry.id   AF-A0A7Y1UX22-F1
#
_cell.length_a   1.000
_cell.length_b   1.000
_cell.length_c   1.000
_cell.angle_alpha   90.00
_cell.angle_beta   90.00
_cell.angle_gamma   90.00
#
_symmetry.space_group_name_H-M   'P 1'
#
loop_
_entity.id
_entity.type
_entity.pdbx_description
1 polymer ?
#
loop_
_entity_poly.entity_id
_entity_poly.type
_entity_poly.pdbx_seq_one_letter_code
_entity_poly.pdbx_strand_id
1 'polypeptide(L)'
;AAQPNTVDVVGTEGTQYTIAWAPDASTPRDGFEDVVSGELRAGTTRMQLAARDGGVWLLWFTDLPEQEDGVFYTTIDEVVFRSGPSG
;
A
#
# COMPACT_ATOMS: atom_id res chain seq x y z
N ALA A 1 9.39 -0.16 19.40
CA ALA A 1 7.95 -0.25 19.12
C ALA A 1 7.73 -1.40 18.16
N ALA A 2 6.59 -2.11 18.23
CA ALA A 2 6.28 -3.13 17.24
C ALA A 2 6.15 -2.46 15.84
N GLN A 3 6.79 -3.05 14.84
CA GLN A 3 6.75 -2.56 13.46
C GLN A 3 5.62 -3.24 12.70
N PRO A 4 4.98 -2.57 11.74
CA PRO A 4 4.05 -3.25 10.86
C PRO A 4 4.83 -4.26 10.00
N ASN A 5 4.32 -5.49 9.94
CA ASN A 5 4.81 -6.54 9.03
C ASN A 5 3.76 -6.90 7.98
N THR A 6 2.57 -6.31 8.07
CA THR A 6 1.50 -6.45 7.09
C THR A 6 0.80 -5.12 6.89
N VAL A 7 0.25 -4.94 5.69
CA VAL A 7 -0.72 -3.89 5.39
C VAL A 7 -1.93 -4.54 4.72
N ASP A 8 -3.11 -4.15 5.20
CA ASP A 8 -4.38 -4.52 4.61
C ASP A 8 -4.96 -3.29 3.93
N VAL A 9 -5.41 -3.46 2.68
CA VAL A 9 -6.10 -2.41 1.93
C VAL A 9 -7.43 -2.96 1.45
N VAL A 10 -8.49 -2.18 1.67
CA VAL A 10 -9.82 -2.38 1.10
C VAL A 10 -10.12 -1.18 0.21
N GLY A 11 -10.53 -1.45 -1.02
CA GLY A 11 -10.87 -0.42 -1.98
C GLY A 11 -11.32 -1.02 -3.30
N THR A 12 -11.39 -0.18 -4.33
CA THR A 12 -11.84 -0.57 -5.67
C THR A 12 -10.97 -1.68 -6.26
N GLU A 13 -11.59 -2.81 -6.56
CA GLU A 13 -10.95 -3.93 -7.26
C GLU A 13 -10.35 -3.49 -8.60
N GLY A 14 -9.19 -4.03 -8.96
CA GLY A 14 -8.48 -3.68 -10.19
C GLY A 14 -7.54 -2.47 -10.05
N THR A 15 -7.54 -1.77 -8.90
CA THR A 15 -6.59 -0.68 -8.65
C THR A 15 -5.17 -1.21 -8.53
N GLN A 16 -4.27 -0.75 -9.40
CA GLN A 16 -2.86 -1.10 -9.31
C GLN A 16 -2.15 -0.17 -8.33
N TYR A 17 -1.27 -0.75 -7.52
CA TYR A 17 -0.55 0.00 -6.50
C TYR A 17 0.89 -0.48 -6.31
N THR A 18 1.67 0.39 -5.68
CA THR A 18 2.96 0.09 -5.06
C THR A 18 2.96 0.62 -3.62
N ILE A 19 3.38 -0.22 -2.68
CA ILE A 19 3.80 0.21 -1.34
C ILE A 19 5.32 0.39 -1.37
N ALA A 20 5.77 1.56 -0.95
CA ALA A 20 7.19 1.90 -0.87
C ALA A 20 7.55 2.45 0.51
N TRP A 21 8.84 2.46 0.83
CA TRP A 21 9.37 2.96 2.10
C TRP A 21 10.55 3.92 1.89
N ALA A 22 10.69 4.89 2.78
CA ALA A 22 11.86 5.77 2.85
C ALA A 22 12.26 6.05 4.31
N PRO A 23 13.52 6.39 4.57
CA PRO A 23 13.98 6.70 5.94
C PRO A 23 13.34 7.96 6.53
N ASP A 24 12.86 8.89 5.68
CA ASP A 24 12.26 10.14 6.13
C ASP A 24 11.25 10.71 5.13
N ALA A 25 10.35 11.58 5.61
CA ALA A 25 9.29 12.20 4.80
C ALA A 25 9.80 13.23 3.78
N SER A 26 11.04 13.70 3.89
CA SER A 26 11.66 14.64 2.96
C SER A 26 12.37 13.94 1.80
N THR A 27 12.50 12.62 1.86
CA THR A 27 13.06 11.80 0.78
C THR A 27 12.25 12.07 -0.51
N PRO A 28 12.90 12.48 -1.62
CA PRO A 28 12.25 12.63 -2.91
C PRO A 28 11.60 11.31 -3.38
N ARG A 29 10.61 11.38 -4.28
CA ARG A 29 9.86 10.19 -4.68
C ARG A 29 10.75 9.06 -5.24
N ASP A 30 11.78 9.38 -6.01
CA ASP A 30 12.73 8.40 -6.57
C ASP A 30 13.67 7.77 -5.52
N GLY A 31 13.71 8.33 -4.30
CA GLY A 31 14.43 7.77 -3.16
C GLY A 31 13.63 6.77 -2.31
N PHE A 32 12.34 6.58 -2.60
CA PHE A 32 11.54 5.54 -1.95
C PHE A 32 11.85 4.16 -2.53
N GLU A 33 12.16 3.20 -1.67
CA GLU A 33 12.35 1.79 -2.02
C GLU A 33 10.98 1.12 -2.18
N ASP A 34 10.67 0.64 -3.39
CA ASP A 34 9.47 -0.15 -3.62
C ASP A 34 9.56 -1.49 -2.86
N VAL A 35 8.56 -1.77 -2.03
CA VAL A 35 8.52 -2.96 -1.15
C VAL A 35 7.61 -4.04 -1.72
N VAL A 36 6.42 -3.66 -2.17
CA VAL A 36 5.46 -4.57 -2.81
C VAL A 36 4.62 -3.82 -3.81
N SER A 37 4.28 -4.47 -4.92
CA SER A 37 3.33 -3.96 -5.91
C SER A 37 2.28 -5.01 -6.20
N GLY A 38 1.10 -4.57 -6.62
CA GLY A 38 0.02 -5.48 -6.94
C GLY A 38 -1.24 -4.78 -7.40
N GLU A 39 -2.31 -5.54 -7.38
CA GLU A 39 -3.66 -5.10 -7.75
C GLU A 39 -4.58 -5.38 -6.57
N LEU A 40 -5.44 -4.41 -6.21
CA LEU A 40 -6.47 -4.63 -5.21
C LEU A 40 -7.47 -5.68 -5.73
N ARG A 41 -7.73 -6.69 -4.92
CA ARG A 41 -8.75 -7.72 -5.16
C ARG A 41 -10.06 -7.33 -4.49
N ALA A 42 -11.16 -7.95 -4.92
CA ALA A 42 -12.41 -7.89 -4.17
C ALA A 42 -12.20 -8.25 -2.69
N GLY A 43 -12.65 -7.37 -1.79
CA GLY A 43 -12.48 -7.52 -0.34
C GLY A 43 -11.15 -6.99 0.19
N THR A 44 -10.55 -7.68 1.16
CA THR A 44 -9.29 -7.24 1.79
C THR A 44 -8.08 -7.78 1.04
N THR A 45 -7.26 -6.88 0.51
CA THR A 45 -5.93 -7.21 -0.04
C THR A 45 -4.89 -7.07 1.06
N ARG A 46 -4.35 -8.21 1.53
CA ARG A 46 -3.28 -8.26 2.55
C ARG A 46 -1.92 -8.45 1.89
N MET A 47 -0.97 -7.61 2.26
CA MET A 47 0.43 -7.69 1.81
C MET A 47 1.37 -7.91 3.00
N GLN A 48 2.46 -8.63 2.75
CA GLN A 48 3.58 -8.73 3.67
C GLN A 48 4.52 -7.55 3.46
N LEU A 49 4.99 -6.95 4.55
CA LEU A 49 5.97 -5.89 4.55
C LEU A 49 7.31 -6.43 5.04
N ALA A 50 8.40 -6.02 4.39
CA ALA A 50 9.73 -6.21 4.94
C ALA A 50 9.84 -5.46 6.28
N ALA A 51 10.61 -6.00 7.23
CA ALA A 51 10.88 -5.32 8.50
C ALA A 51 11.64 -4.00 8.23
N ARG A 52 11.21 -2.91 8.85
CA ARG A 52 11.77 -1.55 8.67
C ARG A 52 11.77 -0.80 10.00
N ASP A 53 12.95 -0.35 10.41
CA ASP A 53 13.11 0.50 11.58
C ASP A 53 12.69 1.95 11.28
N GLY A 54 11.45 2.30 11.63
CA GLY A 54 10.94 3.66 11.48
C GLY A 54 10.68 4.06 10.02
N GLY A 55 10.94 5.32 9.69
CA GLY A 55 10.74 5.88 8.35
C GLY A 55 9.29 6.20 8.00
N VAL A 56 9.02 6.30 6.71
CA VAL A 56 7.71 6.61 6.13
C VAL A 56 7.30 5.59 5.09
N TRP A 57 6.01 5.29 5.04
CA TRP A 57 5.40 4.43 4.03
C TRP A 57 4.65 5.27 3.01
N LEU A 58 4.71 4.86 1.75
CA LEU A 58 3.96 5.44 0.65
C LEU A 58 3.09 4.36 0.01
N LEU A 59 1.78 4.59 -0.04
CA LEU A 59 0.87 3.86 -0.92
C LEU A 59 0.69 4.70 -2.19
N TRP A 60 1.15 4.18 -3.32
CA TRP A 60 1.06 4.83 -4.61
C TRP A 60 0.14 4.05 -5.54
N PHE A 61 -0.93 4.68 -6.00
CA PHE A 61 -1.75 4.14 -7.09
C PHE A 61 -1.05 4.41 -8.42
N THR A 62 -0.73 3.33 -9.13
CA THR A 62 0.01 3.37 -10.39
C THR A 62 -0.92 3.30 -11.60
N ASP A 63 -2.12 2.75 -11.42
CA ASP A 63 -3.17 2.72 -12.42
C ASP A 63 -4.55 2.68 -11.76
N LEU A 64 -5.55 3.25 -12.42
CA LEU A 64 -6.92 3.35 -11.93
C LEU A 64 -7.85 2.53 -12.83
N PRO A 65 -8.74 1.70 -12.28
CA PRO A 65 -9.68 0.94 -13.08
C PRO A 65 -10.78 1.86 -13.62
N GLU A 66 -11.21 1.61 -14.87
CA GLU A 66 -12.42 2.19 -15.42
C GLU A 66 -13.64 1.64 -14.68
N GLN A 67 -14.57 2.51 -14.32
CA GLN A 67 -15.80 2.16 -13.62
C GLN A 67 -16.96 1.98 -14.63
N GLU A 68 -18.11 1.50 -14.17
CA GLU A 68 -19.27 1.22 -15.04
C GLU A 68 -19.79 2.46 -15.80
N ASP A 69 -19.52 3.66 -15.29
CA ASP A 69 -19.86 4.95 -15.90
C ASP A 69 -18.82 5.43 -16.93
N GLY A 70 -17.76 4.65 -17.16
CA GLY A 70 -16.64 4.98 -18.05
C GLY A 70 -15.60 5.93 -17.45
N VAL A 71 -15.70 6.24 -16.15
CA VAL A 71 -14.76 7.13 -15.45
C VAL A 71 -13.67 6.31 -14.76
N PHE A 72 -12.44 6.83 -14.76
CA PHE A 72 -11.29 6.18 -14.11
C PHE A 72 -11.11 6.73 -12.69
N TYR A 73 -11.44 5.92 -11.69
CA TYR A 73 -11.17 6.28 -10.29
C TYR A 73 -10.98 5.03 -9.42
N THR A 74 -10.37 5.26 -8.26
CA THR A 74 -10.33 4.28 -7.16
C THR A 74 -10.88 4.93 -5.90
N THR A 75 -11.60 4.16 -5.09
CA THR A 75 -11.99 4.52 -3.73
C THR A 75 -11.24 3.61 -2.78
N ILE A 76 -10.75 4.20 -1.68
CA ILE A 76 -10.07 3.48 -0.62
C ILE A 76 -10.92 3.59 0.64
N ASP A 77 -11.42 2.44 1.08
CA ASP A 77 -12.29 2.34 2.25
C ASP A 77 -11.45 2.19 3.53
N GLU A 78 -10.37 1.41 3.45
CA GLU A 78 -9.54 1.10 4.61
C GLU A 78 -8.08 0.88 4.23
N VAL A 79 -7.16 1.41 5.05
CA VAL A 79 -5.73 1.07 5.03
C VAL A 79 -5.28 0.81 6.47
N VAL A 80 -4.84 -0.41 6.77
CA VAL A 80 -4.41 -0.80 8.12
C VAL A 80 -3.05 -1.44 8.11
N PHE A 81 -2.08 -0.76 8.71
CA PHE A 81 -0.77 -1.32 9.03
C PHE A 81 -0.85 -2.11 10.32
N ARG A 82 -0.47 -3.39 10.29
CA ARG A 82 -0.57 -4.30 11.45
C ARG A 82 0.77 -4.93 11.78
N SER A 83 1.03 -5.06 13.08
CA SER A 83 2.09 -5.92 13.61
C SER A 83 1.49 -7.30 13.87
N GLY A 84 1.95 -8.31 13.12
CA GLY A 84 1.74 -9.70 13.48
C GLY A 84 2.50 -10.06 14.76
N PRO A 85 2.17 -11.20 15.40
CA PRO A 85 2.96 -11.68 16.53
C PRO A 85 4.42 -11.82 16.09
N SER A 86 5.34 -11.25 16.88
CA SER A 86 6.76 -11.57 16.81
C SER A 86 6.91 -13.06 17.06
N GLY A 87 7.09 -13.82 15.98
CA GLY A 87 7.46 -15.23 16.04
C GLY A 87 8.81 -15.44 16.70
#